data_AF-A0A3D0D3M3-F1
#
_entry.id   AF-A0A3D0D3M3-F1
#
_cell.length_a   1.000
_cell.length_b   1.000
_cell.length_c   1.000
_cell.angle_alpha   90.00
_cell.angle_beta   90.00
_cell.angle_gamma   90.00
#
_symmetry.space_group_name_H-M   'P 1'
#
loop_
_entity.id
_entity.type
_entity.pdbx_description
1 polymer ?
#
loop_
_entity_poly.entity_id
_entity_poly.type
_entity_poly.pdbx_seq_one_letter_code
_entity_poly.pdbx_strand_id
1 'polypeptide(L)'
;MQTSHPTILVTNDDGITAPGIRALWQALMPVGNVVVFAPERNWSAAGHSKTLHKPLRADPYPIEGARGFVSSGAPSDCVALALLGLVESPVALVVSGINPTANLGQDITYSGTLAAAMEAAIFGIPAIAVSME
;
A
#
# COMPACT_ATOMS: atom_id res chain seq x y z
N MET A 1 1.43 5.24 -30.18
CA MET A 1 1.70 4.22 -29.15
C MET A 1 0.58 4.33 -28.14
N GLN A 2 -0.19 3.27 -27.93
CA GLN A 2 -1.27 3.30 -26.93
C GLN A 2 -0.60 3.40 -25.57
N THR A 3 -0.69 4.55 -24.92
CA THR A 3 -0.10 4.78 -23.59
C THR A 3 -0.85 3.87 -22.62
N SER A 4 -0.26 2.73 -22.28
CA SER A 4 -0.75 1.89 -21.21
C SER A 4 -0.81 2.73 -19.94
N HIS A 5 -1.98 2.78 -19.30
CA HIS A 5 -2.13 3.47 -18.03
C HIS A 5 -1.08 2.96 -17.02
N PRO A 6 -0.44 3.84 -16.23
CA PRO A 6 0.57 3.44 -15.27
C PRO A 6 -0.06 2.54 -14.19
N THR A 7 0.66 1.52 -13.73
CA THR A 7 0.22 0.71 -12.58
C THR A 7 0.46 1.47 -11.29
N ILE A 8 -0.59 1.63 -10.50
CA ILE A 8 -0.57 2.31 -9.21
C ILE A 8 -0.84 1.26 -8.13
N LEU A 9 0.13 1.03 -7.26
CA LEU A 9 -0.03 0.18 -6.09
C LEU A 9 -0.65 0.99 -4.95
N VAL A 10 -1.76 0.52 -4.39
CA VAL A 10 -2.46 1.15 -3.27
C VAL A 10 -2.36 0.27 -2.04
N THR A 11 -1.95 0.84 -0.92
CA THR A 11 -1.79 0.14 0.36
C THR A 11 -2.21 1.01 1.54
N ASN A 12 -2.21 0.48 2.76
CA ASN A 12 -2.42 1.22 4.00
C ASN A 12 -1.91 0.42 5.21
N ASP A 13 -1.98 1.03 6.40
CA ASP A 13 -1.76 0.40 7.69
C ASP A 13 -3.03 0.06 8.47
N ASP A 14 -4.20 0.60 8.10
CA ASP A 14 -5.46 0.23 8.77
C ASP A 14 -6.02 -1.14 8.36
N GLY A 15 -5.50 -1.71 7.27
CA GLY A 15 -5.92 -2.99 6.70
C GLY A 15 -6.84 -2.85 5.47
N ILE A 16 -6.94 -3.92 4.69
CA ILE A 16 -7.59 -3.92 3.37
C ILE A 16 -9.09 -3.60 3.38
N THR A 17 -9.76 -3.83 4.51
CA THR A 17 -11.20 -3.56 4.69
C THR A 17 -11.49 -2.15 5.18
N ALA A 18 -10.46 -1.33 5.45
CA ALA A 18 -10.65 0.01 5.97
C ALA A 18 -11.31 0.95 4.95
N PRO A 19 -12.17 1.89 5.39
CA PRO A 19 -12.85 2.81 4.49
C PRO A 19 -11.88 3.78 3.78
N GLY A 20 -10.75 4.13 4.41
CA GLY A 20 -9.77 5.06 3.86
C GLY A 20 -9.09 4.51 2.59
N ILE A 21 -8.65 3.26 2.62
CA ILE A 21 -8.06 2.61 1.44
C ILE A 21 -9.10 2.42 0.34
N ARG A 22 -10.37 2.18 0.70
CA ARG A 22 -11.50 2.15 -0.25
C ARG A 22 -11.67 3.42 -1.03
N ALA A 23 -11.76 4.54 -0.32
CA ALA A 23 -11.86 5.85 -0.94
C ALA A 23 -10.64 6.11 -1.84
N LEU A 24 -9.45 5.72 -1.39
CA LEU A 24 -8.20 5.94 -2.11
C LEU A 24 -8.16 5.19 -3.45
N TRP A 25 -8.41 3.87 -3.45
CA TRP A 25 -8.34 3.11 -4.71
C TRP A 25 -9.42 3.57 -5.69
N GLN A 26 -10.63 3.88 -5.20
CA GLN A 26 -11.72 4.38 -6.05
C GLN A 26 -11.36 5.70 -6.72
N ALA A 27 -10.71 6.61 -5.99
CA ALA A 27 -10.25 7.89 -6.53
C ALA A 27 -9.12 7.74 -7.57
N LEU A 28 -8.31 6.68 -7.46
CA LEU A 28 -7.16 6.44 -8.35
C LEU A 28 -7.50 5.59 -9.58
N MET A 29 -8.63 4.87 -9.61
CA MET A 29 -9.05 4.07 -10.78
C MET A 29 -9.10 4.87 -12.09
N PRO A 30 -9.57 6.15 -12.13
CA PRO A 30 -9.54 6.94 -13.36
C PRO A 30 -8.14 7.40 -13.79
N VAL A 31 -7.15 7.33 -12.90
CA VAL A 31 -5.78 7.82 -13.13
C VAL A 31 -4.89 6.72 -13.72
N GLY A 32 -5.03 5.48 -13.25
CA GLY A 32 -4.14 4.39 -13.61
C GLY A 32 -4.71 2.98 -13.36
N ASN A 33 -3.90 1.98 -13.69
CA ASN A 33 -4.22 0.58 -13.41
C ASN A 33 -3.98 0.28 -11.93
N VAL A 34 -5.05 0.30 -11.13
CA VAL A 34 -4.93 0.13 -9.68
C VAL A 34 -4.73 -1.34 -9.29
N VAL A 35 -3.77 -1.57 -8.39
CA VAL A 35 -3.61 -2.82 -7.65
C VAL A 35 -3.65 -2.48 -6.17
N VAL A 36 -4.61 -3.04 -5.44
CA VAL A 36 -4.73 -2.88 -4.00
C VAL A 36 -3.99 -4.02 -3.33
N PHE A 37 -3.02 -3.71 -2.46
CA PHE A 37 -2.31 -4.70 -1.68
C PHE A 37 -2.11 -4.20 -0.26
N ALA A 38 -2.83 -4.77 0.69
CA ALA A 38 -2.84 -4.31 2.07
C ALA A 38 -2.87 -5.46 3.09
N PRO A 39 -2.54 -5.18 4.36
CA PRO A 39 -2.62 -6.18 5.41
C PRO A 39 -4.06 -6.66 5.69
N GLU A 40 -4.19 -7.88 6.20
CA GLU A 40 -5.48 -8.45 6.64
C GLU A 40 -6.07 -7.78 7.88
N ARG A 41 -5.25 -7.07 8.67
CA ARG A 41 -5.60 -6.44 9.93
C ARG A 41 -4.97 -5.06 10.07
N ASN A 42 -5.41 -4.32 11.07
CA ASN A 42 -4.82 -3.04 11.42
C ASN A 42 -3.39 -3.19 12.00
N TRP A 43 -2.50 -2.32 11.53
CA TRP A 43 -1.08 -2.14 11.89
C TRP A 43 -0.76 -0.68 12.26
N SER A 44 -1.76 0.15 12.58
CA SER A 44 -1.55 1.51 13.04
C SER A 44 -0.61 1.51 14.26
N ALA A 45 0.32 2.47 14.31
CA ALA A 45 1.39 2.58 15.31
C ALA A 45 2.42 1.43 15.34
N ALA A 46 2.47 0.54 14.34
CA ALA A 46 3.49 -0.51 14.26
C ALA A 46 4.83 -0.04 13.66
N GLY A 47 4.94 1.21 13.21
CA GLY A 47 6.15 1.75 12.58
C GLY A 47 6.60 0.99 11.35
N HIS A 48 7.90 1.05 11.07
CA HIS A 48 8.53 0.39 9.92
C HIS A 48 8.80 -1.11 10.17
N SER A 49 7.77 -1.83 10.59
CA SER A 49 7.85 -3.28 10.86
C SER A 49 8.09 -4.07 9.57
N LYS A 50 9.07 -4.98 9.60
CA LYS A 50 9.30 -6.00 8.56
C LYS A 50 9.23 -7.39 9.15
N THR A 51 8.52 -8.29 8.48
CA THR A 51 8.39 -9.68 8.93
C THR A 51 9.53 -10.53 8.37
N LEU A 52 10.55 -10.81 9.20
CA LEU A 52 11.71 -11.64 8.81
C LEU A 52 11.78 -13.00 9.52
N HIS A 53 10.99 -13.19 10.58
CA HIS A 53 11.06 -14.37 11.46
C HIS A 53 10.06 -15.48 11.11
N LYS A 54 9.19 -15.26 10.12
CA LYS A 54 8.18 -16.22 9.68
C LYS A 54 7.83 -16.00 8.20
N PRO A 55 7.29 -17.02 7.51
CA PRO A 55 6.78 -16.86 6.15
C PRO A 55 5.63 -15.84 6.10
N LEU A 56 5.62 -15.04 5.03
CA LEU A 56 4.50 -14.17 4.68
C LEU A 56 3.51 -14.92 3.79
N ARG A 57 2.22 -14.59 3.92
CA ARG A 57 1.16 -15.06 3.01
C ARG A 57 0.62 -13.87 2.23
N ALA A 58 0.26 -14.11 0.98
CA ALA A 58 -0.41 -13.16 0.13
C ALA A 58 -1.47 -13.91 -0.68
N ASP A 59 -2.72 -13.56 -0.48
CA ASP A 59 -3.86 -14.23 -1.10
C ASP A 59 -4.65 -13.23 -1.95
N PRO A 60 -5.22 -13.64 -3.10
CA PRO A 60 -6.12 -12.78 -3.86
C PRO A 60 -7.29 -12.29 -3.01
N TYR A 61 -7.64 -11.02 -3.14
CA TYR A 61 -8.74 -10.40 -2.41
C TYR A 61 -9.69 -9.69 -3.40
N PRO A 62 -11.02 -9.87 -3.27
CA PRO A 62 -11.96 -9.22 -4.17
C PRO A 62 -11.98 -7.70 -3.95
N ILE A 63 -11.67 -6.95 -5.00
CA ILE A 63 -11.75 -5.48 -5.03
C ILE A 63 -12.60 -5.07 -6.22
N GLU A 64 -13.53 -4.15 -5.99
CA GLU A 64 -14.39 -3.63 -7.03
C GLU A 64 -13.59 -2.79 -8.03
N GLY A 65 -13.52 -3.26 -9.28
CA GLY A 65 -12.87 -2.52 -10.39
C GLY A 65 -11.34 -2.57 -10.41
N ALA A 66 -10.68 -3.30 -9.50
CA ALA A 66 -9.23 -3.40 -9.44
C ALA A 66 -8.75 -4.80 -8.99
N ARG A 67 -7.46 -5.09 -9.18
CA ARG A 67 -6.84 -6.30 -8.62
C ARG A 67 -6.57 -6.09 -7.13
N GLY A 68 -6.81 -7.11 -6.32
CA GLY A 68 -6.63 -7.05 -4.87
C GLY A 68 -5.81 -8.21 -4.32
N PHE A 69 -4.97 -7.92 -3.34
CA PHE A 69 -4.21 -8.90 -2.56
C PHE A 69 -4.27 -8.54 -1.09
N VAL A 70 -4.43 -9.54 -0.23
CA VAL A 70 -4.36 -9.39 1.22
C VAL A 70 -3.13 -10.12 1.74
N SER A 71 -2.40 -9.52 2.70
CA SER A 71 -1.23 -10.16 3.33
C SER A 71 -1.36 -10.32 4.84
N SER A 72 -0.70 -11.34 5.37
CA SER A 72 -0.43 -11.49 6.82
C SER A 72 0.74 -10.62 7.33
N GLY A 73 1.42 -9.90 6.42
CA GLY A 73 2.52 -8.99 6.71
C GLY A 73 2.10 -7.57 7.07
N ALA A 74 3.11 -6.76 7.38
CA ALA A 74 2.95 -5.33 7.59
C ALA A 74 2.78 -4.56 6.26
N PRO A 75 2.43 -3.26 6.29
CA PRO A 75 2.27 -2.44 5.07
C PRO A 75 3.53 -2.42 4.19
N SER A 76 4.71 -2.26 4.79
CA SER A 76 5.99 -2.34 4.07
C SER A 76 6.23 -3.73 3.47
N ASP A 77 5.81 -4.80 4.15
CA ASP A 77 5.89 -6.16 3.59
C ASP A 77 4.98 -6.29 2.34
N CYS A 78 3.79 -5.69 2.35
CA CYS A 78 2.88 -5.69 1.20
C CYS A 78 3.52 -5.00 -0.02
N VAL A 79 4.16 -3.83 0.20
CA VAL A 79 4.88 -3.11 -0.85
C VAL A 79 6.07 -3.93 -1.36
N ALA A 80 6.88 -4.49 -0.47
CA ALA A 80 8.02 -5.31 -0.85
C ALA A 80 7.60 -6.54 -1.67
N LEU A 81 6.57 -7.27 -1.21
CA LEU A 81 6.03 -8.43 -1.94
C LEU A 81 5.51 -8.05 -3.33
N ALA A 82 4.82 -6.91 -3.45
CA ALA A 82 4.35 -6.40 -4.73
C ALA A 82 5.52 -6.18 -5.70
N LEU A 83 6.55 -5.45 -5.25
CA LEU A 83 7.70 -5.04 -6.06
C LEU A 83 8.68 -6.18 -6.34
N LEU A 84 8.71 -7.22 -5.51
CA LEU A 84 9.50 -8.44 -5.71
C LEU A 84 8.87 -9.42 -6.70
N GLY A 85 7.71 -9.09 -7.29
CA GLY A 85 7.15 -9.81 -8.43
C GLY A 85 5.78 -10.43 -8.21
N LEU A 86 5.13 -10.23 -7.05
CA LEU A 86 3.73 -10.66 -6.88
C LEU A 86 2.80 -9.84 -7.79
N VAL A 87 3.17 -8.59 -8.08
CA VAL A 87 2.52 -7.77 -9.10
C VAL A 87 3.37 -7.83 -10.37
N GLU A 88 2.91 -8.60 -11.36
CA GLU A 88 3.66 -8.84 -12.62
C GLU A 88 3.90 -7.57 -13.46
N SER A 89 2.99 -6.60 -13.36
CA SER A 89 3.10 -5.34 -14.09
C SER A 89 4.04 -4.37 -13.37
N PRO A 90 4.94 -3.66 -14.08
CA PRO A 90 5.81 -2.65 -13.46
C PRO A 90 5.01 -1.60 -12.70
N VAL A 91 5.27 -1.47 -11.40
CA VAL A 91 4.63 -0.47 -10.54
C VAL A 91 5.29 0.89 -10.79
N ALA A 92 4.49 1.88 -11.20
CA ALA A 92 4.97 3.23 -11.51
C ALA A 92 4.83 4.20 -10.33
N LEU A 93 3.93 3.90 -9.39
CA LEU A 93 3.64 4.71 -8.22
C LEU A 93 3.10 3.83 -7.09
N VAL A 94 3.49 4.12 -5.85
CA VAL A 94 2.87 3.57 -4.65
C VAL A 94 2.13 4.67 -3.89
N VAL A 95 0.88 4.43 -3.50
CA VAL A 95 0.09 5.35 -2.68
C VAL A 95 -0.39 4.63 -1.43
N SER A 96 0.01 5.15 -0.27
CA SER A 96 -0.30 4.58 1.04
C SER A 96 -1.31 5.46 1.78
N GLY A 97 -2.43 4.89 2.23
CA GLY A 97 -3.47 5.60 2.98
C GLY A 97 -4.89 5.17 2.58
N ILE A 98 -5.93 5.99 2.79
CA ILE A 98 -5.90 7.25 3.56
C ILE A 98 -5.92 6.91 5.06
N ASN A 99 -4.89 7.30 5.79
CA ASN A 99 -4.85 7.14 7.24
C ASN A 99 -5.81 8.14 7.90
N PRO A 100 -6.65 7.73 8.86
CA PRO A 100 -7.67 8.60 9.46
C PRO A 100 -7.11 9.65 10.43
N THR A 101 -5.82 9.58 10.78
CA THR A 101 -5.16 10.53 11.68
C THR A 101 -3.96 11.21 11.01
N ALA A 102 -3.62 12.38 11.51
CA ALA A 102 -2.48 13.14 11.03
C ALA A 102 -1.16 12.40 11.36
N ASN A 103 -0.27 12.31 10.38
CA ASN A 103 1.11 11.82 10.56
C ASN A 103 2.06 13.02 10.39
N LEU A 104 2.27 13.80 11.45
CA LEU A 104 3.04 15.05 11.41
C LEU A 104 4.25 15.01 12.35
N GLY A 105 5.33 15.70 11.98
CA GLY A 105 6.49 15.86 12.85
C GLY A 105 7.16 14.54 13.22
N GLN A 106 7.18 14.21 14.52
CA GLN A 106 7.85 12.99 15.01
C GLN A 106 7.01 11.72 14.80
N ASP A 107 5.69 11.86 14.61
CA ASP A 107 4.76 10.74 14.41
C ASP A 107 5.09 9.92 13.15
N ILE A 108 5.71 10.59 12.18
CA ILE A 108 6.25 10.04 10.94
C ILE A 108 7.14 8.80 11.20
N THR A 109 7.91 8.78 12.30
CA THR A 109 8.90 7.71 12.54
C THR A 109 8.29 6.35 12.90
N TYR A 110 7.05 6.35 13.39
CA TYR A 110 6.29 5.13 13.75
C TYR A 110 4.98 4.98 12.96
N SER A 111 4.82 5.75 11.88
CA SER A 111 3.68 5.64 10.96
C SER A 111 3.82 4.44 10.02
N GLY A 112 2.86 3.52 10.07
CA GLY A 112 2.78 2.41 9.11
C GLY A 112 2.46 2.90 7.70
N THR A 113 1.62 3.94 7.59
CA THR A 113 1.31 4.61 6.32
C THR A 113 2.56 5.11 5.63
N LEU A 114 3.42 5.83 6.37
CA LEU A 114 4.65 6.38 5.80
C LEU A 114 5.71 5.29 5.57
N ALA A 115 5.81 4.30 6.46
CA ALA A 115 6.71 3.17 6.29
C ALA A 115 6.48 2.42 4.96
N ALA A 116 5.22 2.27 4.53
CA ALA A 116 4.93 1.68 3.22
C ALA A 116 5.43 2.55 2.05
N ALA A 117 5.27 3.87 2.13
CA ALA A 117 5.78 4.78 1.12
C ALA A 117 7.32 4.84 1.11
N MET A 118 7.96 4.77 2.28
CA MET A 118 9.42 4.69 2.41
C MET A 118 9.96 3.40 1.78
N GLU A 119 9.29 2.27 1.98
CA GLU A 119 9.67 1.01 1.34
C GLU A 119 9.69 1.13 -0.18
N ALA A 120 8.67 1.74 -0.78
CA ALA A 120 8.63 1.99 -2.22
C ALA A 120 9.81 2.87 -2.68
N ALA A 121 10.13 3.92 -1.93
CA ALA A 121 11.26 4.79 -2.20
C ALA A 121 12.61 4.06 -2.14
N ILE A 122 12.79 3.10 -1.22
CA ILE A 122 13.98 2.24 -1.14
C ILE A 122 14.15 1.42 -2.42
N PHE A 123 13.05 0.97 -3.02
CA PHE A 123 13.04 0.27 -4.32
C PHE A 123 13.16 1.23 -5.52
N GLY A 124 13.33 2.54 -5.31
CA GLY A 124 13.42 3.53 -6.37
C GLY A 124 12.09 3.86 -7.05
N ILE A 125 10.95 3.51 -6.42
CA ILE A 125 9.61 3.77 -6.94
C ILE A 125 9.05 5.06 -6.29
N PRO A 126 8.52 6.00 -7.08
CA PRO A 126 7.83 7.18 -6.55
C PRO A 126 6.68 6.78 -5.61
N ALA A 127 6.56 7.48 -4.47
CA ALA A 127 5.61 7.11 -3.43
C ALA A 127 4.93 8.34 -2.79
N ILE A 128 3.67 8.16 -2.40
CA ILE A 128 2.85 9.16 -1.70
C ILE A 128 2.23 8.49 -0.47
N ALA A 129 2.28 9.18 0.68
CA ALA A 129 1.49 8.82 1.86
C ALA A 129 0.40 9.88 2.08
N VAL A 130 -0.82 9.44 2.36
CA VAL A 130 -2.01 10.30 2.50
C VAL A 130 -2.65 10.07 3.87
N SER A 131 -2.88 11.16 4.60
CA SER A 131 -3.47 11.19 5.94
C SER A 131 -4.53 12.29 6.04
N MET A 132 -5.55 12.09 6.86
CA MET A 132 -6.53 13.13 7.24
C MET A 132 -6.11 13.83 8.53
N GLU A 133 -6.58 15.07 8.71
CA GLU A 133 -6.50 15.84 9.97
C GLU A 133 -7.82 15.78 10.74
#